data_AF-A0A919Y3K0-F1
#
_entry.id   AF-A0A919Y3K0-F1
#
_cell.length_a   1.000
_cell.length_b   1.000
_cell.length_c   1.000
_cell.angle_alpha   90.00
_cell.angle_beta   90.00
_cell.angle_gamma   90.00
#
_symmetry.space_group_name_H-M   'P 1'
#
loop_
_entity.id
_entity.type
_entity.pdbx_description
1 polymer ?
#
loop_
_entity_poly.entity_id
_entity_poly.type
_entity_poly.pdbx_seq_one_letter_code
_entity_poly.pdbx_strand_id
1 'polypeptide(L)'
;MTQHAPAILQSAPFIRRYPGNPVLDATKVPYPTALVFNAGVTKFNGKYVMIFRNDYGSLVDQTLEPHHTTDLGIAYSDDGLSWTAGPKPVFKMHDEEIIRAYDPRLTVIGDRCYMCFAVDTHHGIRGGIAVTDDLEHFEVLSLSTPDLRNMVLFPELIGGKYVRLERPFTVYSRGGRDRFDAWISESPDLAHWGNSSLLLAVEQVPFANDKVGPAAPPVRTDKGWLTTFHAVDVDPARGKHGWEDTWKKRYTAGIMLLDLEDPRKVIGMSRQPLLAPETDYEIAGGFRNYVIFPGGMILEDDGEVKIYYGSADTVECLATAHVDDLLRLCLEPEQR
;
A
#
# COMPACT_ATOMS: atom_id res chain seq x y z
N MET A 1 -17.71 -25.60 22.14
CA MET A 1 -17.00 -24.37 21.73
C MET A 1 -15.55 -24.74 21.51
N THR A 2 -15.21 -25.15 20.30
CA THR A 2 -13.82 -25.44 19.93
C THR A 2 -13.06 -24.11 19.90
N GLN A 3 -12.15 -23.92 20.85
CA GLN A 3 -11.13 -22.88 20.76
C GLN A 3 -10.28 -23.21 19.53
N HIS A 4 -10.58 -22.58 18.40
CA HIS A 4 -9.64 -22.55 17.29
C HIS A 4 -8.45 -21.73 17.75
N ALA A 5 -7.29 -22.37 17.92
CA ALA A 5 -6.03 -21.64 17.96
C ALA A 5 -6.01 -20.69 16.75
N PRO A 6 -5.63 -19.40 16.93
CA PRO A 6 -5.59 -18.47 15.82
C PRO A 6 -4.71 -19.07 14.73
N ALA A 7 -5.24 -19.20 13.52
CA ALA A 7 -4.50 -19.76 12.40
C ALA A 7 -3.18 -18.98 12.25
N ILE A 8 -2.07 -19.70 12.27
CA ILE A 8 -0.76 -19.14 11.92
C ILE A 8 -0.87 -18.77 10.44
N LEU A 9 -0.92 -17.46 10.17
CA LEU A 9 -0.89 -16.95 8.82
C LEU A 9 0.57 -16.98 8.36
N GLN A 10 0.80 -17.55 7.18
CA GLN A 10 2.12 -17.69 6.58
C GLN A 10 2.09 -17.09 5.18
N SER A 11 3.26 -16.65 4.71
CA SER A 11 3.42 -16.18 3.34
C SER A 11 3.30 -17.34 2.35
N ALA A 12 2.93 -17.05 1.11
CA ALA A 12 2.94 -18.05 0.05
C ALA A 12 4.35 -18.67 -0.12
N PRO A 13 4.48 -19.99 -0.28
CA PRO A 13 5.77 -20.69 -0.16
C PRO A 13 6.79 -20.34 -1.25
N PHE A 14 6.34 -19.76 -2.37
CA PHE A 14 7.20 -19.31 -3.46
C PHE A 14 7.70 -17.87 -3.29
N ILE A 15 7.16 -17.11 -2.33
CA ILE A 15 7.63 -15.75 -2.05
C ILE A 15 9.06 -15.81 -1.50
N ARG A 16 9.90 -14.91 -1.99
CA ARG A 16 11.29 -14.74 -1.56
C ARG A 16 11.48 -13.33 -1.04
N ARG A 17 11.65 -13.18 0.27
CA ARG A 17 12.08 -11.90 0.85
C ARG A 17 13.52 -11.63 0.42
N TYR A 18 13.80 -10.38 0.03
CA TYR A 18 15.15 -9.99 -0.33
C TYR A 18 16.09 -10.15 0.87
N PRO A 19 17.22 -10.87 0.75
CA PRO A 19 18.15 -11.08 1.86
C PRO A 19 18.74 -9.78 2.42
N GLY A 20 18.77 -8.71 1.62
CA GLY A 20 19.25 -7.38 2.04
C GLY A 20 18.17 -6.50 2.68
N ASN A 21 17.00 -7.03 3.03
CA ASN A 21 15.99 -6.27 3.76
C ASN A 21 16.50 -5.81 5.15
N PRO A 22 16.11 -4.60 5.60
CA PRO A 22 15.27 -3.62 4.88
C PRO A 22 16.02 -2.91 3.74
N VAL A 23 15.34 -2.67 2.62
CA VAL A 23 15.92 -1.97 1.46
C VAL A 23 16.15 -0.48 1.78
N LEU A 24 15.25 0.12 2.57
CA LEU A 24 15.40 1.49 3.07
C LEU A 24 14.97 1.56 4.55
N ASP A 25 15.76 2.26 5.35
CA ASP A 25 15.52 2.51 6.77
C ASP A 25 16.04 3.91 7.14
N ALA A 26 15.74 4.37 8.35
CA ALA A 26 16.10 5.72 8.81
C ALA A 26 17.60 6.05 8.72
N THR A 27 18.49 5.04 8.87
CA THR A 27 19.94 5.26 8.84
C THR A 27 20.47 5.58 7.44
N LYS A 28 19.69 5.27 6.41
CA LYS A 28 20.02 5.53 4.99
C LYS A 28 19.49 6.87 4.49
N VAL A 29 18.77 7.63 5.32
CA VAL A 29 18.20 8.94 4.96
C VAL A 29 19.12 10.06 5.48
N PRO A 30 19.53 11.04 4.63
CA PRO A 30 20.55 12.03 4.99
C PRO A 30 20.01 13.24 5.78
N TYR A 31 18.77 13.17 6.25
CA TYR A 31 18.09 14.18 7.05
C TYR A 31 17.36 13.51 8.23
N PRO A 32 16.89 14.27 9.24
CA PRO A 32 16.24 13.68 10.40
C PRO A 32 15.05 12.80 10.01
N THR A 33 15.07 11.55 10.48
CA THR A 33 14.08 10.53 10.15
C THR A 33 14.04 9.52 11.28
N ALA A 34 12.84 9.17 11.73
CA ALA A 34 12.64 8.07 12.66
C ALA A 34 12.07 6.83 11.95
N LEU A 35 11.13 7.03 11.02
CA LEU A 35 10.43 5.97 10.31
C LEU A 35 10.40 6.25 8.80
N VAL A 36 10.62 5.20 7.99
CA VAL A 36 10.57 5.23 6.52
C VAL A 36 9.70 4.07 6.05
N PHE A 37 8.47 4.34 5.64
CA PHE A 37 7.52 3.26 5.31
C PHE A 37 6.38 3.74 4.40
N ASN A 38 5.46 2.83 4.07
CA ASN A 38 4.30 3.03 3.20
C ASN A 38 4.63 3.72 1.87
N ALA A 39 5.74 3.31 1.25
CA ALA A 39 6.27 3.95 0.06
C ALA A 39 5.58 3.53 -1.23
N GLY A 40 5.35 4.49 -2.12
CA GLY A 40 5.01 4.22 -3.51
C GLY A 40 6.28 3.97 -4.32
N VAL A 41 6.31 2.88 -5.10
CA VAL A 41 7.49 2.52 -5.91
C VAL A 41 7.09 2.25 -7.36
N THR A 42 7.81 2.84 -8.31
CA THR A 42 7.58 2.65 -9.75
C THR A 42 8.89 2.80 -10.55
N LYS A 43 8.84 2.55 -11.86
CA LYS A 43 9.90 2.92 -12.80
C LYS A 43 9.50 4.21 -13.51
N PHE A 44 10.33 5.25 -13.43
CA PHE A 44 10.10 6.53 -14.12
C PHE A 44 11.42 7.05 -14.68
N ASN A 45 11.43 7.51 -15.94
CA ASN A 45 12.62 7.96 -16.65
C ASN A 45 13.81 6.96 -16.60
N GLY A 46 13.50 5.67 -16.73
CA GLY A 46 14.50 4.60 -16.79
C GLY A 46 15.13 4.20 -15.44
N LYS A 47 14.64 4.73 -14.32
CA LYS A 47 15.11 4.38 -12.97
C LYS A 47 13.98 3.89 -12.09
N TYR A 48 14.30 3.10 -11.08
CA TYR A 48 13.38 2.85 -9.98
C TYR A 48 13.33 4.10 -9.10
N VAL A 49 12.10 4.48 -8.74
CA VAL A 49 11.81 5.65 -7.91
C VAL A 49 10.91 5.18 -6.77
N MET A 50 11.26 5.60 -5.56
CA MET A 50 10.51 5.37 -4.35
C MET A 50 10.18 6.72 -3.73
N ILE A 51 8.90 6.99 -3.46
CA ILE A 51 8.47 8.10 -2.61
C ILE A 51 7.92 7.48 -1.33
N PHE A 52 8.54 7.80 -0.19
CA PHE A 52 8.28 7.15 1.10
C PHE A 52 7.71 8.14 2.11
N ARG A 53 6.84 7.67 3.00
CA ARG A 53 6.44 8.48 4.16
C ARG A 53 7.62 8.56 5.13
N ASN A 54 7.94 9.78 5.53
CA ASN A 54 8.93 10.09 6.54
C ASN A 54 8.23 10.68 7.77
N ASP A 55 8.37 10.01 8.90
CA ASP A 55 7.97 10.55 10.20
C ASP A 55 9.23 10.85 11.05
N TYR A 56 9.21 12.00 11.72
CA TYR A 56 10.28 12.47 12.58
C TYR A 56 10.08 11.99 14.03
N GLY A 57 11.16 11.93 14.81
CA GLY A 57 11.14 11.47 16.19
C GLY A 57 12.43 10.73 16.58
N SER A 58 12.31 9.75 17.47
CA SER A 58 13.44 8.91 17.89
C SER A 58 13.02 7.45 17.92
N LEU A 59 13.67 6.63 17.09
CA LEU A 59 13.50 5.17 17.10
C LEU A 59 13.95 4.56 18.44
N VAL A 60 15.03 5.12 19.03
CA VAL A 60 15.61 4.65 20.30
C VAL A 60 14.69 4.95 21.47
N ASP A 61 14.15 6.17 21.53
CA ASP A 61 13.26 6.60 22.61
C ASP A 61 11.79 6.24 22.35
N GLN A 62 11.50 5.64 21.18
CA GLN A 62 10.15 5.29 20.72
C GLN A 62 9.18 6.48 20.73
N THR A 63 9.65 7.62 20.20
CA THR A 63 8.87 8.85 20.13
C THR A 63 8.64 9.28 18.69
N LEU A 64 7.52 9.97 18.46
CA LEU A 64 7.20 10.63 17.20
C LEU A 64 6.94 12.11 17.45
N GLU A 65 7.39 12.92 16.51
CA GLU A 65 7.01 14.32 16.43
C GLU A 65 5.53 14.48 16.00
N PRO A 66 4.92 15.66 16.19
CA PRO A 66 3.53 15.90 15.81
C PRO A 66 3.26 15.60 14.32
N HIS A 67 2.07 15.10 13.99
CA HIS A 67 1.73 14.66 12.63
C HIS A 67 1.93 15.71 11.52
N HIS A 68 1.87 17.01 11.83
CA HIS A 68 2.15 18.07 10.85
C HIS A 68 3.62 18.13 10.41
N THR A 69 4.53 17.41 11.08
CA THR A 69 5.92 17.31 10.66
C THR A 69 6.11 16.30 9.54
N THR A 70 5.27 15.27 9.43
CA THR A 70 5.29 14.25 8.37
C THR A 70 5.45 14.87 6.98
N ASP A 71 6.35 14.28 6.18
CA ASP A 71 6.56 14.61 4.78
C ASP A 71 6.86 13.35 3.95
N LEU A 72 7.00 13.51 2.63
CA LEU A 72 7.34 12.44 1.72
C LEU A 72 8.76 12.63 1.21
N GLY A 73 9.62 11.67 1.53
CA GLY A 73 10.97 11.55 1.00
C GLY A 73 11.02 10.87 -0.35
N ILE A 74 12.18 10.94 -1.02
CA ILE A 74 12.42 10.26 -2.29
C ILE A 74 13.70 9.44 -2.23
N ALA A 75 13.73 8.29 -2.92
CA ALA A 75 14.92 7.49 -3.14
C ALA A 75 14.95 6.94 -4.56
N TYR A 76 16.16 6.68 -5.05
CA TYR A 76 16.41 6.18 -6.40
C TYR A 76 17.21 4.88 -6.38
N SER A 77 16.97 4.04 -7.37
CA SER A 77 17.73 2.81 -7.58
C SER A 77 17.85 2.50 -9.08
N ASP A 78 18.99 1.95 -9.49
CA ASP A 78 19.21 1.49 -10.86
C ASP A 78 18.80 0.01 -11.03
N ASP A 79 18.80 -0.79 -9.95
CA ASP A 79 18.51 -2.22 -9.94
C ASP A 79 17.22 -2.60 -9.17
N GLY A 80 16.64 -1.64 -8.44
CA GLY A 80 15.51 -1.83 -7.55
C GLY A 80 15.87 -2.50 -6.22
N LEU A 81 17.15 -2.79 -5.95
CA LEU A 81 17.64 -3.45 -4.75
C LEU A 81 18.42 -2.49 -3.85
N SER A 82 19.30 -1.69 -4.45
CA SER A 82 20.17 -0.74 -3.76
C SER A 82 19.62 0.67 -3.93
N TRP A 83 19.24 1.30 -2.82
CA TRP A 83 18.53 2.58 -2.82
C TRP A 83 19.39 3.70 -2.25
N THR A 84 19.36 4.86 -2.92
CA THR A 84 19.96 6.10 -2.43
C THR A 84 18.86 7.13 -2.18
N ALA A 85 18.69 7.53 -0.91
CA ALA A 85 17.75 8.59 -0.55
C ALA A 85 18.23 9.96 -1.06
N GLY A 86 17.29 10.78 -1.50
CA GLY A 86 17.52 12.16 -1.87
C GLY A 86 17.92 13.02 -0.66
N PRO A 87 18.45 14.23 -0.88
CA PRO A 87 18.98 15.08 0.19
C PRO A 87 17.89 15.77 1.03
N LYS A 88 16.63 15.75 0.58
CA LYS A 88 15.49 16.39 1.25
C LYS A 88 14.16 15.73 0.84
N PRO A 89 13.08 15.93 1.62
CA PRO A 89 11.72 15.60 1.21
C PRO A 89 11.29 16.34 -0.07
N VAL A 90 10.37 15.72 -0.83
CA VAL A 90 9.86 16.23 -2.11
C VAL A 90 8.39 16.65 -2.07
N PHE A 91 7.63 16.22 -1.06
CA PHE A 91 6.23 16.59 -0.94
C PHE A 91 5.79 16.72 0.51
N LYS A 92 5.05 17.78 0.80
CA LYS A 92 4.43 18.05 2.10
C LYS A 92 3.19 18.90 1.89
N MET A 93 2.14 18.66 2.66
CA MET A 93 0.97 19.53 2.74
C MET A 93 0.68 19.83 4.19
N HIS A 94 0.54 21.12 4.52
CA HIS A 94 0.10 21.60 5.81
C HIS A 94 -0.42 23.02 5.67
N ASP A 95 -1.64 23.27 6.15
CA ASP A 95 -2.24 24.59 6.23
C ASP A 95 -3.24 24.64 7.41
N GLU A 96 -4.17 25.60 7.41
CA GLU A 96 -5.19 25.74 8.46
C GLU A 96 -6.16 24.55 8.56
N GLU A 97 -6.38 23.81 7.46
CA GLU A 97 -7.29 22.66 7.39
C GLU A 97 -6.53 21.32 7.33
N ILE A 98 -5.39 21.31 6.63
CA ILE A 98 -4.60 20.11 6.35
C ILE A 98 -3.53 19.92 7.43
N ILE A 99 -3.59 18.76 8.08
CA ILE A 99 -2.61 18.35 9.09
C ILE A 99 -1.37 17.78 8.39
N ARG A 100 -1.54 16.81 7.48
CA ARG A 100 -0.43 16.18 6.74
C ARG A 100 -0.88 15.46 5.48
N ALA A 101 0.08 15.16 4.60
CA ALA A 101 -0.06 14.20 3.51
C ALA A 101 0.83 12.96 3.73
N TYR A 102 0.33 11.77 3.37
CA TYR A 102 1.00 10.49 3.66
C TYR A 102 0.52 9.35 2.72
N ASP A 103 1.08 8.15 2.87
CA ASP A 103 0.74 6.92 2.11
C ASP A 103 0.77 7.10 0.57
N PRO A 104 1.89 7.54 -0.03
CA PRO A 104 2.02 7.71 -1.48
C PRO A 104 1.86 6.41 -2.27
N ARG A 105 1.35 6.51 -3.49
CA ARG A 105 1.31 5.46 -4.52
C ARG A 105 1.65 6.07 -5.86
N LEU A 106 2.67 5.52 -6.52
CA LEU A 106 3.18 6.07 -7.77
C LEU A 106 2.70 5.25 -8.96
N THR A 107 2.11 5.90 -9.94
CA THR A 107 1.62 5.26 -11.16
C THR A 107 2.06 6.10 -12.35
N VAL A 108 2.73 5.48 -13.31
CA VAL A 108 3.09 6.14 -14.57
C VAL A 108 1.99 5.86 -15.58
N ILE A 109 1.44 6.93 -16.18
CA ILE A 109 0.43 6.84 -17.23
C ILE A 109 0.93 7.70 -18.39
N GLY A 110 1.26 7.06 -19.51
CA GLY A 110 1.99 7.72 -20.59
C GLY A 110 3.42 8.07 -20.15
N ASP A 111 3.79 9.33 -20.28
CA ASP A 111 5.11 9.89 -19.96
C ASP A 111 5.15 10.65 -18.62
N ARG A 112 4.06 10.64 -17.84
CA ARG A 112 3.93 11.40 -16.59
C ARG A 112 3.81 10.50 -15.38
N CYS A 113 4.34 10.94 -14.24
CA CYS A 113 4.22 10.24 -12.97
C CYS A 113 3.09 10.85 -12.13
N TYR A 114 2.14 10.01 -11.73
CA TYR A 114 1.04 10.38 -10.85
C TYR A 114 1.27 9.80 -9.46
N MET A 115 0.94 10.59 -8.45
CA MET A 115 0.98 10.20 -7.05
C MET A 115 -0.40 10.27 -6.45
N CYS A 116 -0.98 9.12 -6.07
CA CYS A 116 -2.08 9.10 -5.12
C CYS A 116 -1.53 9.20 -3.69
N PHE A 117 -2.21 9.91 -2.81
CA PHE A 117 -1.82 10.06 -1.41
C PHE A 117 -3.06 10.26 -0.52
N ALA A 118 -2.90 10.09 0.80
CA ALA A 118 -3.91 10.43 1.79
C ALA A 118 -3.57 11.77 2.47
N VAL A 119 -4.61 12.47 2.92
CA VAL A 119 -4.51 13.75 3.62
C VAL A 119 -5.33 13.67 4.90
N ASP A 120 -4.68 13.84 6.04
CA ASP A 120 -5.37 14.06 7.32
C ASP A 120 -5.78 15.53 7.40
N THR A 121 -7.06 15.80 7.68
CA THR A 121 -7.60 17.15 7.85
C THR A 121 -8.33 17.28 9.18
N HIS A 122 -8.69 18.49 9.57
CA HIS A 122 -9.55 18.72 10.72
C HIS A 122 -10.98 18.16 10.52
N HIS A 123 -11.39 17.89 9.28
CA HIS A 123 -12.74 17.41 8.93
C HIS A 123 -12.77 16.02 8.26
N GLY A 124 -11.77 15.18 8.53
CA GLY A 124 -11.72 13.79 8.06
C GLY A 124 -10.51 13.50 7.16
N ILE A 125 -10.52 12.34 6.53
CA ILE A 125 -9.40 11.84 5.70
C ILE A 125 -9.78 11.95 4.23
N ARG A 126 -8.95 12.61 3.43
CA ARG A 126 -9.19 12.79 2.00
C ARG A 126 -8.13 12.04 1.19
N GLY A 127 -8.51 11.57 0.01
CA GLY A 127 -7.57 11.05 -0.97
C GLY A 127 -7.19 12.15 -1.97
N GLY A 128 -5.90 12.30 -2.26
CA GLY A 128 -5.39 13.22 -3.27
C GLY A 128 -4.75 12.53 -4.46
N ILE A 129 -4.76 13.20 -5.61
CA ILE A 129 -4.00 12.84 -6.81
C ILE A 129 -3.14 14.04 -7.19
N ALA A 130 -1.84 13.83 -7.32
CA ALA A 130 -0.91 14.81 -7.86
C ALA A 130 -0.20 14.25 -9.09
N VAL A 131 0.37 15.13 -9.90
CA VAL A 131 1.20 14.77 -11.06
C VAL A 131 2.53 15.49 -10.99
N THR A 132 3.57 14.84 -11.50
CA THR A 132 4.92 15.40 -11.61
C THR A 132 5.59 14.91 -12.89
N ASP A 133 6.43 15.78 -13.45
CA ASP A 133 7.26 15.49 -14.62
C ASP A 133 8.76 15.40 -14.22
N ASP A 134 9.13 15.89 -13.03
CA ASP A 134 10.52 16.01 -12.55
C ASP A 134 10.80 15.36 -11.18
N LEU A 135 9.76 14.86 -10.50
CA LEU A 135 9.80 14.32 -9.13
C LEU A 135 10.20 15.32 -8.03
N GLU A 136 10.22 16.62 -8.35
CA GLU A 136 10.49 17.71 -7.41
C GLU A 136 9.27 18.61 -7.22
N HIS A 137 8.51 18.87 -8.28
CA HIS A 137 7.30 19.68 -8.27
C HIS A 137 6.09 18.79 -8.52
N PHE A 138 5.12 18.86 -7.61
CA PHE A 138 3.87 18.09 -7.68
C PHE A 138 2.69 19.04 -7.79
N GLU A 139 1.97 18.97 -8.90
CA GLU A 139 0.69 19.65 -9.07
C GLU A 139 -0.43 18.77 -8.51
N VAL A 140 -1.14 19.24 -7.48
CA VAL A 140 -2.30 18.53 -6.94
C VAL A 140 -3.50 18.75 -7.87
N LEU A 141 -3.94 17.68 -8.53
CA LEU A 141 -5.04 17.68 -9.50
C LEU A 141 -6.41 17.60 -8.83
N SER A 142 -6.53 16.79 -7.78
CA SER A 142 -7.79 16.60 -7.08
C SER A 142 -7.62 16.13 -5.64
N LEU A 143 -8.64 16.45 -4.82
CA LEU A 143 -8.81 15.95 -3.46
C LEU A 143 -10.26 15.48 -3.30
N SER A 144 -10.47 14.25 -2.83
CA SER A 144 -11.80 13.67 -2.63
C SER A 144 -12.58 14.35 -1.52
N THR A 145 -13.88 14.06 -1.39
CA THR A 145 -14.59 14.25 -0.11
C THR A 145 -14.08 13.25 0.94
N PRO A 146 -14.12 13.60 2.24
CA PRO A 146 -13.84 12.63 3.30
C PRO A 146 -15.02 11.66 3.49
N ASP A 147 -14.82 10.43 3.98
CA ASP A 147 -13.55 9.81 4.34
C ASP A 147 -13.06 8.80 3.29
N LEU A 148 -11.89 9.03 2.69
CA LEU A 148 -11.33 8.20 1.61
C LEU A 148 -9.80 8.12 1.70
N ARG A 149 -9.24 6.92 1.55
CA ARG A 149 -7.78 6.69 1.44
C ARG A 149 -7.45 5.45 0.61
N ASN A 150 -6.17 5.11 0.55
CA ASN A 150 -5.64 3.94 -0.17
C ASN A 150 -6.04 3.98 -1.66
N MET A 151 -5.96 5.16 -2.28
CA MET A 151 -6.22 5.30 -3.70
C MET A 151 -5.02 4.78 -4.49
N VAL A 152 -5.29 3.98 -5.53
CA VAL A 152 -4.28 3.55 -6.52
C VAL A 152 -4.86 3.70 -7.91
N LEU A 153 -4.09 4.26 -8.83
CA LEU A 153 -4.47 4.37 -10.23
C LEU A 153 -4.09 3.10 -10.98
N PHE A 154 -4.88 2.76 -12.00
CA PHE A 154 -4.42 1.84 -13.04
C PHE A 154 -3.40 2.56 -13.94
N PRO A 155 -2.39 1.85 -14.46
CA PRO A 155 -1.28 2.46 -15.22
C PRO A 155 -1.64 2.83 -16.66
N GLU A 156 -2.89 2.65 -17.08
CA GLU A 156 -3.38 3.06 -18.39
C GLU A 156 -4.88 3.36 -18.35
N LEU A 157 -5.38 3.98 -19.42
CA LEU A 157 -6.81 4.18 -19.61
C LEU A 157 -7.48 2.84 -19.93
N ILE A 158 -8.62 2.57 -19.29
CA ILE A 158 -9.44 1.38 -19.54
C ILE A 158 -10.77 1.86 -20.09
N GLY A 159 -11.13 1.43 -21.31
CA GLY A 159 -12.32 1.93 -21.99
C GLY A 159 -12.31 3.45 -22.21
N GLY A 160 -11.12 4.05 -22.37
CA GLY A 160 -10.95 5.49 -22.55
C GLY A 160 -11.08 6.34 -21.28
N LYS A 161 -11.08 5.72 -20.09
CA LYS A 161 -11.20 6.41 -18.81
C LYS A 161 -10.05 6.07 -17.88
N TYR A 162 -9.72 7.00 -16.99
CA TYR A 162 -8.90 6.70 -15.83
C TYR A 162 -9.70 5.84 -14.87
N VAL A 163 -9.04 4.88 -14.25
CA VAL A 163 -9.64 4.00 -13.26
C VAL A 163 -8.79 4.04 -12.01
N ARG A 164 -9.43 4.08 -10.84
CA ARG A 164 -8.75 3.96 -9.56
C ARG A 164 -9.44 2.95 -8.67
N LEU A 165 -8.66 2.26 -7.87
CA LEU A 165 -9.16 1.59 -6.68
C LEU A 165 -9.07 2.56 -5.51
N GLU A 166 -9.99 2.44 -4.57
CA GLU A 166 -10.09 3.33 -3.42
C GLU A 166 -10.74 2.63 -2.23
N ARG A 167 -10.70 3.28 -1.06
CA ARG A 167 -11.16 2.66 0.18
C ARG A 167 -11.88 3.67 1.06
N PRO A 168 -13.20 3.87 0.86
CA PRO A 168 -14.00 4.68 1.77
C PRO A 168 -13.99 4.07 3.18
N PHE A 169 -14.12 4.92 4.20
CA PHE A 169 -14.24 4.46 5.60
C PHE A 169 -15.67 3.98 5.93
N THR A 170 -15.98 3.87 7.23
CA THR A 170 -17.16 3.21 7.78
C THR A 170 -18.44 3.58 7.04
N VAL A 171 -19.12 2.56 6.52
CA VAL A 171 -20.49 2.71 6.01
C VAL A 171 -21.42 2.58 7.22
N TYR A 172 -22.02 3.69 7.68
CA TYR A 172 -22.87 3.75 8.88
C TYR A 172 -23.94 2.64 8.91
N SER A 173 -24.52 2.31 7.76
CA SER A 173 -25.55 1.27 7.63
C SER A 173 -25.04 -0.17 7.79
N ARG A 174 -23.73 -0.41 7.92
CA ARG A 174 -23.14 -1.76 8.10
C ARG A 174 -23.05 -2.24 9.56
N GLY A 175 -23.58 -1.50 10.53
CA GLY A 175 -23.85 -2.05 11.87
C GLY A 175 -22.64 -2.13 12.82
N GLY A 176 -21.88 -1.04 12.98
CA GLY A 176 -21.07 -0.81 14.19
C GLY A 176 -19.77 -1.60 14.34
N ARG A 177 -19.23 -2.19 13.27
CA ARG A 177 -17.81 -2.58 13.20
C ARG A 177 -17.20 -1.94 11.96
N ASP A 178 -15.95 -1.51 12.09
CA ASP A 178 -15.16 -0.87 11.02
C ASP A 178 -14.89 -1.84 9.87
N ARG A 179 -15.90 -2.06 9.03
CA ARG A 179 -15.79 -2.86 7.81
C ARG A 179 -15.46 -1.93 6.66
N PHE A 180 -14.17 -1.82 6.37
CA PHE A 180 -13.72 -1.00 5.24
C PHE A 180 -13.40 -1.89 4.04
N ASP A 181 -14.19 -1.73 2.99
CA ASP A 181 -14.09 -2.50 1.76
C ASP A 181 -13.31 -1.73 0.69
N ALA A 182 -12.80 -2.45 -0.31
CA ALA A 182 -12.21 -1.84 -1.50
C ALA A 182 -13.29 -1.54 -2.55
N TRP A 183 -13.20 -0.36 -3.15
CA TRP A 183 -14.08 0.15 -4.18
C TRP A 183 -13.26 0.49 -5.43
N ILE A 184 -13.96 0.63 -6.56
CA ILE A 184 -13.39 1.02 -7.84
C ILE A 184 -14.24 2.14 -8.43
N SER A 185 -13.58 3.13 -9.02
CA SER A 185 -14.20 4.32 -9.62
C SER A 185 -13.50 4.69 -10.93
N GLU A 186 -14.21 5.39 -11.80
CA GLU A 186 -13.69 5.88 -13.08
C GLU A 186 -13.75 7.41 -13.17
N SER A 187 -12.91 7.97 -14.03
CA SER A 187 -12.83 9.41 -14.28
C SER A 187 -12.46 9.71 -15.74
N PRO A 188 -13.05 10.75 -16.35
CA PRO A 188 -12.63 11.21 -17.66
C PRO A 188 -11.36 12.07 -17.61
N ASP A 189 -10.97 12.61 -16.45
CA ASP A 189 -10.02 13.73 -16.36
C ASP A 189 -9.15 13.78 -15.08
N LEU A 190 -9.17 12.74 -14.25
CA LEU A 190 -8.49 12.65 -12.93
C LEU A 190 -9.03 13.61 -11.85
N ALA A 191 -10.01 14.45 -12.18
CA ALA A 191 -10.62 15.41 -11.26
C ALA A 191 -12.03 14.99 -10.84
N HIS A 192 -12.87 14.62 -11.81
CA HIS A 192 -14.25 14.22 -11.58
C HIS A 192 -14.33 12.70 -11.56
N TRP A 193 -14.68 12.13 -10.40
CA TRP A 193 -14.74 10.70 -10.18
C TRP A 193 -16.18 10.25 -9.94
N GLY A 194 -16.56 9.10 -10.50
CA GLY A 194 -17.91 8.55 -10.36
C GLY A 194 -18.01 7.11 -10.87
N ASN A 195 -19.26 6.68 -11.08
CA ASN A 195 -19.60 5.30 -11.49
C ASN A 195 -18.92 4.24 -10.59
N SER A 196 -18.92 4.54 -9.30
CA SER A 196 -18.26 3.76 -8.27
C SER A 196 -19.01 2.46 -7.97
N SER A 197 -18.27 1.37 -7.76
CA SER A 197 -18.83 0.08 -7.33
C SER A 197 -17.96 -0.61 -6.30
N LEU A 198 -18.59 -1.42 -5.43
CA LEU A 198 -17.88 -2.32 -4.52
C LEU A 198 -17.05 -3.31 -5.34
N LEU A 199 -15.77 -3.44 -5.01
CA LEU A 199 -14.85 -4.38 -5.65
C LEU A 199 -14.59 -5.61 -4.78
N LEU A 200 -14.22 -5.39 -3.52
CA LEU A 200 -13.84 -6.46 -2.60
C LEU A 200 -14.30 -6.12 -1.18
N ALA A 201 -15.24 -6.92 -0.67
CA ALA A 201 -15.68 -6.86 0.71
C ALA A 201 -14.79 -7.68 1.64
N VAL A 202 -14.65 -7.24 2.88
CA VAL A 202 -13.86 -7.94 3.91
C VAL A 202 -14.29 -9.40 4.07
N GLU A 203 -15.59 -9.68 4.00
CA GLU A 203 -16.16 -11.03 4.15
C GLU A 203 -15.71 -12.02 3.06
N GLN A 204 -15.21 -11.53 1.93
CA GLN A 204 -14.70 -12.37 0.86
C GLN A 204 -13.27 -12.86 1.14
N VAL A 205 -12.56 -12.24 2.09
CA VAL A 205 -11.15 -12.52 2.38
C VAL A 205 -11.03 -13.41 3.63
N PRO A 206 -10.67 -14.71 3.51
CA PRO A 206 -10.70 -15.66 4.64
C PRO A 206 -9.75 -15.33 5.80
N PHE A 207 -8.73 -14.50 5.54
CA PHE A 207 -7.70 -14.09 6.50
C PHE A 207 -7.86 -12.63 6.95
N ALA A 208 -9.03 -12.02 6.74
CA ALA A 208 -9.38 -10.69 7.25
C ALA A 208 -10.63 -10.75 8.12
N ASN A 209 -10.70 -9.92 9.16
CA ASN A 209 -11.90 -9.75 9.98
C ASN A 209 -12.19 -8.29 10.38
N ASP A 210 -11.38 -7.33 9.90
CA ASP A 210 -11.52 -5.90 10.20
C ASP A 210 -11.75 -5.16 8.88
N LYS A 211 -10.71 -5.04 8.06
CA LYS A 211 -10.70 -4.25 6.84
C LYS A 211 -9.83 -4.83 5.74
N VAL A 212 -10.13 -4.39 4.52
CA VAL A 212 -9.29 -4.57 3.34
C VAL A 212 -9.07 -3.22 2.66
N GLY A 213 -8.14 -3.17 1.72
CA GLY A 213 -8.01 -2.03 0.85
C GLY A 213 -6.94 -2.22 -0.21
N PRO A 214 -6.99 -1.41 -1.29
CA PRO A 214 -5.96 -1.44 -2.32
C PRO A 214 -4.58 -1.22 -1.72
N ALA A 215 -3.57 -1.89 -2.29
CA ALA A 215 -2.19 -1.80 -1.84
C ALA A 215 -1.33 -1.14 -2.92
N ALA A 216 -0.57 -1.87 -3.73
CA ALA A 216 0.20 -1.30 -4.82
C ALA A 216 -0.68 -1.04 -6.08
N PRO A 217 -0.25 -0.17 -7.00
CA PRO A 217 -0.85 -0.06 -8.33
C PRO A 217 -0.95 -1.42 -9.04
N PRO A 218 -2.06 -1.70 -9.74
CA PRO A 218 -2.20 -2.93 -10.51
C PRO A 218 -1.16 -3.08 -11.61
N VAL A 219 -0.73 -4.32 -11.86
CA VAL A 219 0.17 -4.70 -12.94
C VAL A 219 -0.63 -5.43 -14.02
N ARG A 220 -0.46 -5.02 -15.27
CA ARG A 220 -1.07 -5.70 -16.42
C ARG A 220 -0.36 -7.02 -16.69
N THR A 221 -1.12 -8.09 -16.89
CA THR A 221 -0.63 -9.37 -17.41
C THR A 221 -1.47 -9.79 -18.63
N ASP A 222 -1.11 -10.91 -19.26
CA ASP A 222 -1.89 -11.56 -20.31
C ASP A 222 -3.24 -12.12 -19.80
N LYS A 223 -3.37 -12.35 -18.49
CA LYS A 223 -4.57 -12.95 -17.87
C LYS A 223 -5.45 -11.95 -17.13
N GLY A 224 -4.99 -10.73 -16.86
CA GLY A 224 -5.72 -9.78 -16.02
C GLY A 224 -4.85 -8.68 -15.43
N TRP A 225 -5.48 -7.84 -14.62
CA TRP A 225 -4.80 -6.89 -13.75
C TRP A 225 -4.45 -7.56 -12.43
N LEU A 226 -3.18 -7.95 -12.30
CA LEU A 226 -2.66 -8.50 -11.06
C LEU A 226 -2.59 -7.37 -10.02
N THR A 227 -3.28 -7.54 -8.90
CA THR A 227 -3.55 -6.45 -7.95
C THR A 227 -3.33 -6.92 -6.53
N THR A 228 -2.48 -6.23 -5.77
CA THR A 228 -2.31 -6.49 -4.34
C THR A 228 -3.32 -5.70 -3.51
N PHE A 229 -3.70 -6.27 -2.38
CA PHE A 229 -4.52 -5.60 -1.37
C PHE A 229 -3.99 -5.92 0.02
N HIS A 230 -4.13 -4.98 0.96
CA HIS A 230 -3.87 -5.29 2.37
C HIS A 230 -5.13 -5.89 3.00
N ALA A 231 -4.93 -6.81 3.92
CA ALA A 231 -5.98 -7.51 4.64
C ALA A 231 -5.65 -7.50 6.14
N VAL A 232 -6.64 -7.11 6.95
CA VAL A 232 -6.44 -6.89 8.38
C VAL A 232 -7.33 -7.80 9.20
N ASP A 233 -6.71 -8.42 10.18
CA ASP A 233 -7.41 -9.09 11.26
C ASP A 233 -7.07 -8.45 12.62
N VAL A 234 -8.10 -8.30 13.44
CA VAL A 234 -8.05 -7.83 14.82
C VAL A 234 -8.31 -9.02 15.73
N ASP A 235 -7.46 -9.18 16.73
CA ASP A 235 -7.66 -10.15 17.80
C ASP A 235 -7.51 -9.45 19.17
N PRO A 236 -8.61 -9.28 19.93
CA PRO A 236 -8.58 -8.65 21.25
C PRO A 236 -7.61 -9.32 22.25
N ALA A 237 -7.27 -10.59 22.05
CA ALA A 237 -6.37 -11.36 22.90
C ALA A 237 -4.88 -11.16 22.57
N ARG A 238 -4.54 -10.48 21.46
CA ARG A 238 -3.16 -10.08 21.17
C ARG A 238 -2.63 -9.11 22.21
N GLY A 239 -1.36 -9.31 22.58
CA GLY A 239 -0.63 -8.42 23.48
C GLY A 239 -0.23 -7.10 22.83
N LYS A 240 0.59 -6.30 23.52
CA LYS A 240 1.19 -5.09 22.95
C LYS A 240 2.22 -5.49 21.90
N HIS A 241 2.04 -5.00 20.67
CA HIS A 241 2.87 -5.33 19.51
C HIS A 241 3.29 -4.05 18.78
N GLY A 242 4.01 -3.17 19.46
CA GLY A 242 4.47 -1.88 18.92
C GLY A 242 4.77 -0.89 20.06
N TRP A 243 4.99 0.37 19.70
CA TRP A 243 5.27 1.44 20.67
C TRP A 243 3.99 1.87 21.41
N GLU A 244 2.86 1.90 20.69
CA GLU A 244 1.53 2.24 21.23
C GLU A 244 1.05 1.23 22.28
N ASP A 245 0.33 1.69 23.31
CA ASP A 245 -0.15 0.84 24.41
C ASP A 245 -1.10 -0.27 23.96
N THR A 246 -1.79 -0.07 22.85
CA THR A 246 -2.68 -1.08 22.26
C THR A 246 -2.47 -1.18 20.76
N TRP A 247 -1.86 -2.28 20.31
CA TRP A 247 -1.82 -2.67 18.90
C TRP A 247 -2.25 -4.13 18.75
N LYS A 248 -3.49 -4.34 18.31
CA LYS A 248 -4.13 -5.67 18.22
C LYS A 248 -4.35 -6.15 16.79
N LYS A 249 -3.88 -5.35 15.83
CA LYS A 249 -4.07 -5.57 14.38
C LYS A 249 -2.89 -6.34 13.83
N ARG A 250 -3.15 -7.20 12.86
CA ARG A 250 -2.14 -7.77 11.98
C ARG A 250 -2.51 -7.40 10.55
N TYR A 251 -1.55 -6.88 9.80
CA TYR A 251 -1.71 -6.57 8.39
C TYR A 251 -0.94 -7.62 7.58
N THR A 252 -1.64 -8.19 6.62
CA THR A 252 -1.11 -9.11 5.63
C THR A 252 -1.37 -8.55 4.23
N ALA A 253 -0.65 -9.04 3.23
CA ALA A 253 -0.96 -8.77 1.84
C ALA A 253 -1.69 -9.96 1.23
N GLY A 254 -2.74 -9.71 0.46
CA GLY A 254 -3.36 -10.63 -0.47
C GLY A 254 -3.14 -10.19 -1.92
N ILE A 255 -3.53 -11.04 -2.86
CA ILE A 255 -3.46 -10.75 -4.29
C ILE A 255 -4.72 -11.23 -5.01
N MET A 256 -5.16 -10.44 -5.98
CA MET A 256 -6.31 -10.74 -6.83
C MET A 256 -5.98 -10.44 -8.28
N LEU A 257 -6.77 -11.02 -9.16
CA LEU A 257 -6.72 -10.81 -10.60
C LEU A 257 -8.04 -10.17 -11.02
N LEU A 258 -7.97 -8.99 -11.63
CA LEU A 258 -9.14 -8.29 -12.18
C LEU A 258 -9.18 -8.49 -13.71
N ASP A 259 -10.38 -8.50 -14.27
CA ASP A 259 -10.57 -8.63 -15.73
C ASP A 259 -9.96 -7.44 -16.50
N LEU A 260 -9.31 -7.71 -17.64
CA LEU A 260 -8.61 -6.69 -18.43
C LEU A 260 -9.54 -5.62 -19.00
N GLU A 261 -10.72 -6.02 -19.47
CA GLU A 261 -11.68 -5.11 -20.11
C GLU A 261 -12.60 -4.45 -19.07
N ASP A 262 -12.94 -5.18 -18.02
CA ASP A 262 -13.81 -4.72 -16.95
C ASP A 262 -13.20 -4.97 -15.55
N PRO A 263 -12.30 -4.08 -15.07
CA PRO A 263 -11.58 -4.27 -13.80
C PRO A 263 -12.48 -4.27 -12.56
N ARG A 264 -13.80 -4.04 -12.71
CA ARG A 264 -14.79 -4.22 -11.64
C ARG A 264 -15.03 -5.70 -11.32
N LYS A 265 -14.59 -6.62 -12.18
CA LYS A 265 -14.73 -8.07 -12.01
C LYS A 265 -13.45 -8.67 -11.44
N VAL A 266 -13.54 -9.20 -10.23
CA VAL A 266 -12.50 -10.07 -9.65
C VAL A 266 -12.65 -11.46 -10.28
N ILE A 267 -11.69 -11.86 -11.12
CA ILE A 267 -11.67 -13.15 -11.84
C ILE A 267 -10.79 -14.21 -11.16
N GLY A 268 -10.01 -13.82 -10.16
CA GLY A 268 -9.25 -14.72 -9.30
C GLY A 268 -8.77 -14.01 -8.02
N MET A 269 -8.55 -14.74 -6.93
CA MET A 269 -8.07 -14.18 -5.67
C MET A 269 -7.43 -15.23 -4.78
N SER A 270 -6.32 -14.87 -4.14
CA SER A 270 -5.65 -15.69 -3.13
C SER A 270 -6.56 -15.96 -1.92
N ARG A 271 -6.72 -17.23 -1.53
CA ARG A 271 -7.47 -17.62 -0.31
C ARG A 271 -6.63 -17.64 0.97
N GLN A 272 -5.31 -17.54 0.83
CA GLN A 272 -4.32 -17.41 1.89
C GLN A 272 -3.51 -16.12 1.65
N PRO A 273 -2.82 -15.58 2.65
CA PRO A 273 -1.95 -14.41 2.46
C PRO A 273 -0.89 -14.66 1.38
N LEU A 274 -0.64 -13.64 0.56
CA LEU A 274 0.56 -13.56 -0.27
C LEU A 274 1.79 -13.37 0.63
N LEU A 275 1.76 -12.35 1.49
CA LEU A 275 2.76 -12.09 2.53
C LEU A 275 2.08 -11.99 3.89
N ALA A 276 2.64 -12.67 4.88
CA ALA A 276 2.30 -12.49 6.29
C ALA A 276 3.56 -12.12 7.09
N PRO A 277 3.45 -11.34 8.20
CA PRO A 277 4.60 -11.01 9.03
C PRO A 277 5.26 -12.26 9.63
N GLU A 278 6.54 -12.47 9.33
CA GLU A 278 7.31 -13.68 9.71
C GLU A 278 8.73 -13.37 10.19
N THR A 279 9.34 -12.29 9.71
CA THR A 279 10.73 -11.93 10.02
C THR A 279 10.85 -10.90 11.15
N ASP A 280 12.03 -10.78 11.75
CA ASP A 280 12.26 -9.89 12.90
C ASP A 280 11.86 -8.44 12.62
N TYR A 281 12.20 -7.90 11.45
CA TYR A 281 11.84 -6.54 11.04
C TYR A 281 10.33 -6.35 10.79
N GLU A 282 9.57 -7.44 10.65
CA GLU A 282 8.10 -7.42 10.50
C GLU A 282 7.36 -7.61 11.82
N ILE A 283 7.94 -8.36 12.77
CA ILE A 283 7.24 -8.81 14.00
C ILE A 283 7.75 -8.13 15.28
N ALA A 284 8.88 -7.42 15.23
CA ALA A 284 9.51 -6.84 16.40
C ALA A 284 10.22 -5.50 16.11
N GLY A 285 10.35 -4.68 17.16
CA GLY A 285 11.15 -3.45 17.13
C GLY A 285 10.53 -2.26 16.39
N GLY A 286 9.48 -2.45 15.61
CA GLY A 286 8.84 -1.39 14.85
C GLY A 286 7.78 -0.60 15.62
N PHE A 287 7.37 0.53 15.05
CA PHE A 287 6.28 1.36 15.57
C PHE A 287 5.00 0.55 15.76
N ARG A 288 4.65 -0.30 14.78
CA ARG A 288 3.52 -1.23 14.82
C ARG A 288 3.91 -2.59 14.26
N ASN A 289 4.27 -3.52 15.12
CA ASN A 289 4.65 -4.88 14.72
C ASN A 289 3.50 -5.61 14.02
N TYR A 290 3.83 -6.67 13.29
CA TYR A 290 2.90 -7.47 12.51
C TYR A 290 2.20 -6.67 11.40
N VAL A 291 2.92 -5.74 10.77
CA VAL A 291 2.43 -4.96 9.63
C VAL A 291 3.22 -5.27 8.37
N ILE A 292 2.51 -5.70 7.33
CA ILE A 292 2.94 -5.74 5.94
C ILE A 292 2.01 -4.81 5.15
N PHE A 293 2.58 -3.85 4.42
CA PHE A 293 1.78 -2.90 3.65
C PHE A 293 2.41 -2.63 2.27
N PRO A 294 1.98 -3.35 1.22
CA PRO A 294 2.54 -3.17 -0.13
C PRO A 294 2.18 -1.79 -0.69
N GLY A 295 3.18 -1.10 -1.23
CA GLY A 295 3.02 0.21 -1.87
C GLY A 295 3.56 0.29 -3.29
N GLY A 296 4.34 -0.70 -3.72
CA GLY A 296 4.79 -0.84 -5.11
C GLY A 296 4.84 -2.30 -5.57
N MET A 297 4.49 -2.54 -6.83
CA MET A 297 4.56 -3.84 -7.49
C MET A 297 5.00 -3.63 -8.93
N ILE A 298 6.10 -4.24 -9.33
CA ILE A 298 6.73 -4.03 -10.64
C ILE A 298 6.98 -5.40 -11.26
N LEU A 299 6.43 -5.63 -12.44
CA LEU A 299 6.74 -6.79 -13.27
C LEU A 299 7.93 -6.47 -14.18
N GLU A 300 8.94 -7.32 -14.09
CA GLU A 300 10.16 -7.29 -14.90
C GLU A 300 9.98 -8.12 -16.18
N ASP A 301 10.83 -7.86 -17.18
CA ASP A 301 10.76 -8.51 -18.50
C ASP A 301 10.99 -10.03 -18.45
N ASP A 302 11.72 -10.50 -17.42
CA ASP A 302 12.00 -11.92 -17.19
C ASP A 302 10.90 -12.64 -16.40
N GLY A 303 9.82 -11.94 -16.04
CA GLY A 303 8.69 -12.48 -15.29
C GLY A 303 8.85 -12.38 -13.77
N GLU A 304 9.97 -11.87 -13.24
CA GLU A 304 10.08 -11.54 -11.82
C GLU A 304 9.13 -10.38 -11.49
N VAL A 305 8.40 -10.51 -10.38
CA VAL A 305 7.59 -9.43 -9.81
C VAL A 305 8.24 -8.98 -8.51
N LYS A 306 8.69 -7.72 -8.46
CA LYS A 306 9.20 -7.04 -7.28
C LYS A 306 8.07 -6.39 -6.51
N ILE A 307 7.89 -6.75 -5.25
CA ILE A 307 6.83 -6.25 -4.35
C ILE A 307 7.49 -5.50 -3.20
N TYR A 308 7.36 -4.18 -3.23
CA TYR A 308 7.87 -3.28 -2.18
C TYR A 308 6.79 -3.05 -1.12
N TYR A 309 7.17 -3.21 0.14
CA TYR A 309 6.23 -3.14 1.26
C TYR A 309 6.82 -2.50 2.51
N GLY A 310 6.00 -1.64 3.12
CA GLY A 310 6.25 -1.14 4.46
C GLY A 310 6.16 -2.27 5.46
N SER A 311 7.13 -2.30 6.38
CA SER A 311 7.25 -3.30 7.42
C SER A 311 7.24 -2.64 8.80
N ALA A 312 6.34 -3.15 9.64
CA ALA A 312 6.13 -2.71 11.02
C ALA A 312 5.90 -1.19 11.20
N ASP A 313 5.35 -0.50 10.19
CA ASP A 313 5.29 0.97 10.08
C ASP A 313 6.65 1.65 10.39
N THR A 314 7.77 1.07 9.93
CA THR A 314 9.12 1.51 10.33
C THR A 314 10.14 1.55 9.20
N VAL A 315 10.16 0.50 8.36
CA VAL A 315 11.15 0.33 7.29
C VAL A 315 10.46 -0.09 5.99
N GLU A 316 11.16 0.05 4.87
CA GLU A 316 10.75 -0.48 3.57
C GLU A 316 11.52 -1.74 3.20
N CYS A 317 10.80 -2.73 2.69
CA CYS A 317 11.30 -4.06 2.36
C CYS A 317 10.90 -4.47 0.95
N LEU A 318 11.58 -5.48 0.43
CA LEU A 318 11.32 -6.10 -0.87
C LEU A 318 11.07 -7.60 -0.73
N ALA A 319 10.08 -8.10 -1.45
CA ALA A 319 9.93 -9.51 -1.73
C ALA A 319 9.72 -9.73 -3.24
N THR A 320 10.11 -10.90 -3.74
CA THR A 320 9.94 -11.28 -5.15
C THR A 320 9.23 -12.61 -5.30
N ALA A 321 8.60 -12.79 -6.46
CA ALA A 321 8.03 -14.04 -6.95
C ALA A 321 7.94 -13.99 -8.47
N HIS A 322 7.87 -15.15 -9.13
CA HIS A 322 7.58 -15.18 -10.56
C HIS A 322 6.09 -14.92 -10.82
N VAL A 323 5.76 -14.19 -11.89
CA VAL A 323 4.38 -13.82 -12.25
C VAL A 323 3.46 -15.04 -12.39
N ASP A 324 3.97 -16.15 -12.92
CA ASP A 324 3.19 -17.38 -13.06
C ASP A 324 2.72 -17.97 -11.72
N ASP A 325 3.55 -17.88 -10.68
CA ASP A 325 3.18 -18.37 -9.34
C ASP A 325 2.11 -17.47 -8.71
N LEU A 326 2.21 -16.15 -8.94
CA LEU A 326 1.21 -15.17 -8.49
C LEU A 326 -0.14 -15.37 -9.20
N LEU A 327 -0.11 -15.61 -10.52
CA LEU A 327 -1.29 -15.91 -11.31
C LEU A 327 -1.92 -17.25 -10.88
N ARG A 328 -1.11 -18.28 -10.64
CA ARG A 328 -1.58 -19.57 -10.11
C ARG A 328 -2.24 -19.40 -8.75
N LEU A 329 -1.65 -18.61 -7.84
CA LEU A 329 -2.23 -18.33 -6.52
C LEU A 329 -3.62 -17.65 -6.62
N CYS A 330 -3.87 -16.85 -7.65
CA CYS A 330 -5.17 -16.23 -7.88
C CYS A 330 -6.20 -17.18 -8.52
N LEU A 331 -5.78 -17.99 -9.49
CA LEU A 331 -6.67 -18.77 -10.37
C LEU A 331 -6.91 -20.20 -9.87
N GLU A 332 -5.95 -20.77 -9.16
CA GLU A 332 -5.99 -22.13 -8.61
C GLU A 332 -5.87 -22.10 -7.08
N PRO A 333 -6.76 -21.39 -6.37
CA PRO A 333 -6.65 -21.33 -4.92
C PRO A 333 -6.84 -22.74 -4.35
N GLU A 334 -5.79 -23.26 -3.70
CA GLU A 334 -5.72 -24.63 -3.18
C GLU A 334 -7.07 -25.09 -2.60
N GLN A 335 -7.64 -26.16 -3.17
CA GLN A 335 -8.72 -26.92 -2.55
C GLN A 335 -8.13 -27.57 -1.30
N ARG A 336 -8.38 -26.99 -0.13
CA ARG A 336 -8.13 -27.66 1.16
C ARG A 336 -9.32 -28.51 1.55
#